data_AF-A0A947F5T2-F1
#
_entry.id   AF-A0A947F5T2-F1
#
_cell.length_a   1.000
_cell.length_b   1.000
_cell.length_c   1.000
_cell.angle_alpha   90.00
_cell.angle_beta   90.00
_cell.angle_gamma   90.00
#
_symmetry.space_group_name_H-M   'P 1'
#
loop_
_entity.id
_entity.type
_entity.pdbx_description
1 polymer ?
#
loop_
_entity_poly.entity_id
_entity_poly.type
_entity_poly.pdbx_seq_one_letter_code
_entity_poly.pdbx_strand_id
1 'polypeptide(L)' 'MQKSLFKLSLIVFFLSASLVLQKSSVSGAQTVRAPSWEGVEWINLAPGKDSLDINDLKGRVIYLSFFQKW' A
#
# COMPACT_ATOMS: atom_id res chain seq x y z
N MET A 1 -4.68 -30.50 34.11
CA MET A 1 -4.30 -29.09 33.87
C MET A 1 -3.80 -28.81 32.45
N GLN A 2 -2.89 -29.62 31.89
CA GLN A 2 -2.26 -29.39 30.57
C GLN A 2 -3.21 -29.34 29.36
N LYS A 3 -4.29 -30.15 29.36
CA LYS A 3 -5.29 -30.17 28.26
C LYS A 3 -6.13 -28.88 28.18
N SER A 4 -6.26 -28.14 29.27
CA SER A 4 -7.01 -26.87 29.31
C SER A 4 -6.17 -25.71 28.76
N LEU A 5 -4.87 -25.71 29.04
CA LEU A 5 -3.91 -24.73 28.51
C LEU A 5 -3.78 -24.81 26.98
N PHE A 6 -3.82 -26.02 26.41
CA PHE A 6 -3.77 -26.21 24.95
C PHE A 6 -5.00 -25.62 24.23
N LYS A 7 -6.20 -25.79 24.81
CA LYS A 7 -7.44 -25.22 24.25
C LYS A 7 -7.43 -23.69 24.30
N LEU A 8 -6.90 -23.11 25.38
CA LEU A 8 -6.78 -21.66 25.52
C LEU A 8 -5.83 -21.08 24.46
N SER A 9 -4.69 -21.74 24.23
CA SER A 9 -3.73 -21.33 23.20
C SER A 9 -4.32 -21.40 21.79
N LEU A 10 -5.13 -22.42 21.50
CA LEU A 10 -5.78 -22.56 20.20
C LEU A 10 -6.80 -21.44 19.96
N ILE A 11 -7.57 -21.08 20.98
CA ILE A 11 -8.55 -19.98 20.91
C ILE A 11 -7.84 -18.64 20.68
N VAL A 12 -6.73 -18.37 21.38
CA VAL A 12 -5.94 -17.14 21.19
C VAL A 12 -5.36 -17.08 19.77
N PHE A 13 -4.89 -18.21 19.23
CA PHE A 13 -4.37 -18.28 17.87
C PHE A 13 -5.47 -17.97 16.82
N PHE A 14 -6.65 -18.59 16.94
CA PHE A 14 -7.76 -18.31 16.03
C PHE A 14 -8.26 -16.86 16.13
N LEU A 15 -8.29 -16.28 17.34
CA LEU A 15 -8.72 -14.89 17.54
C LEU A 15 -7.76 -13.89 16.87
N SER A 16 -6.44 -14.17 16.91
CA SER A 16 -5.44 -13.35 16.22
C SER A 16 -5.51 -13.45 14.69
N ALA A 17 -5.85 -14.63 14.15
CA ALA A 17 -6.00 -14.81 12.70
C ALA A 17 -7.19 -14.03 12.13
N SER A 18 -8.26 -13.83 12.89
CA SER A 18 -9.44 -13.07 12.45
C SER A 18 -9.16 -11.58 12.24
N LEU A 19 -8.23 -10.99 12.99
CA LEU A 19 -7.85 -9.57 12.85
C LEU A 19 -7.09 -9.30 11.54
N VAL A 20 -6.34 -10.27 11.02
CA VAL A 20 -5.55 -10.11 9.79
C VAL A 20 -6.45 -10.11 8.54
N LEU A 21 -7.62 -10.75 8.60
CA LEU A 21 -8.58 -10.82 7.48
C LEU A 21 -9.46 -9.57 7.33
N GLN A 22 -9.42 -8.63 8.27
CA GLN A 22 -10.36 -7.50 8.31
C GLN A 22 -9.88 -6.24 7.57
N LYS A 23 -8.88 -6.37 6.67
CA LYS A 23 -8.55 -5.30 5.72
C LYS A 23 -9.55 -5.32 4.56
N SER A 24 -10.79 -4.96 4.85
CA SER A 24 -11.81 -4.69 3.86
C SER A 24 -11.41 -3.43 3.09
N SER A 25 -10.91 -3.61 1.87
CA SER A 25 -10.69 -2.49 0.96
C SER A 25 -12.05 -1.88 0.64
N VAL A 26 -12.23 -0.61 0.98
CA VAL A 26 -13.32 0.21 0.44
C VAL A 26 -13.10 0.26 -1.07
N SER A 27 -13.83 -0.56 -1.81
CA SER A 27 -13.88 -0.52 -3.26
C SER A 27 -14.84 0.59 -3.69
N GLY A 28 -14.31 1.80 -3.71
CA GLY A 28 -14.94 2.96 -4.32
C GLY A 28 -13.84 3.93 -4.72
N ALA A 29 -13.85 4.38 -5.98
CA ALA A 29 -12.93 5.41 -6.42
C ALA A 29 -13.13 6.66 -5.54
N GLN A 30 -12.18 6.95 -4.66
CA GLN A 30 -12.20 8.18 -3.89
C GLN A 30 -11.67 9.29 -4.77
N THR A 31 -12.45 10.37 -4.92
CA THR A 31 -11.98 11.60 -5.57
C THR A 31 -11.08 12.35 -4.57
N VAL A 32 -9.84 11.88 -4.44
CA VAL A 32 -8.79 12.58 -3.71
C VAL A 32 -7.85 13.22 -4.71
N ARG A 33 -7.46 14.46 -4.47
CA ARG A 33 -6.42 15.11 -5.28
C ARG A 33 -5.13 14.32 -5.11
N ALA A 34 -4.50 13.97 -6.23
CA ALA A 34 -3.21 13.30 -6.16
C ALA A 34 -2.17 14.22 -5.48
N PRO A 35 -1.29 13.67 -4.64
CA PRO A 35 -0.29 14.45 -3.93
C PRO A 35 0.78 14.98 -4.90
N SER A 36 1.54 15.98 -4.46
CA SER A 36 2.82 16.30 -5.09
C SER A 36 3.79 15.12 -4.90
N TRP A 37 4.67 14.93 -5.86
CA TRP A 37 5.71 13.90 -5.78
C TRP A 37 7.05 14.55 -5.52
N GLU A 38 7.68 14.12 -4.44
CA GLU A 38 9.04 14.49 -4.08
C GLU A 38 9.86 13.21 -4.04
N GLY A 39 10.96 13.19 -4.78
CA GLY A 39 11.86 12.06 -4.88
C GLY A 39 13.29 12.54 -4.72
N VAL A 40 14.13 11.74 -4.05
CA VAL A 40 15.57 12.02 -3.93
C VAL A 40 16.25 11.92 -5.31
N GLU A 41 15.78 10.99 -6.14
CA GLU A 41 16.29 10.77 -7.50
C GLU A 41 15.16 10.26 -8.40
N TRP A 42 15.15 10.74 -9.65
CA TRP A 42 14.27 10.25 -10.70
C TRP A 42 15.07 9.50 -11.75
N ILE A 43 14.59 8.33 -12.15
CA ILE A 43 15.21 7.49 -13.19
C ILE A 43 14.25 7.32 -14.37
N ASN A 44 14.81 7.06 -15.56
CA ASN A 44 14.06 6.84 -16.81
C ASN A 44 13.15 8.02 -17.23
N LEU A 45 13.55 9.25 -16.90
CA LEU A 45 12.90 10.45 -17.45
C LEU A 45 13.32 10.71 -18.90
N ALA A 46 12.53 11.55 -19.58
CA ALA A 46 12.89 12.04 -20.91
C ALA A 46 14.20 12.86 -20.87
N PRO A 47 14.98 12.92 -21.98
CA PRO A 47 16.21 13.70 -22.03
C PRO A 47 15.98 15.15 -21.63
N GLY A 48 16.84 15.68 -20.75
CA GLY A 48 16.74 17.05 -20.24
C GLY A 48 15.72 17.27 -19.13
N LYS A 49 15.05 16.22 -18.64
CA LYS A 49 14.23 16.28 -17.41
C LYS A 49 14.96 15.66 -16.22
N ASP A 50 14.94 16.38 -15.11
CA ASP A 50 15.50 16.01 -13.81
C ASP A 50 14.42 15.63 -12.77
N SER A 51 13.17 15.97 -13.04
CA SER A 51 12.02 15.76 -12.15
C SER A 51 10.72 15.51 -12.92
N LEU A 52 9.71 15.00 -12.20
CA LEU A 52 8.38 14.73 -12.73
C LEU A 52 7.32 15.41 -11.85
N ASP A 53 6.66 16.43 -12.39
CA ASP A 53 5.47 17.03 -11.77
C ASP A 53 4.22 16.29 -12.26
N ILE A 54 3.31 15.97 -11.34
CA ILE A 54 2.01 15.37 -11.65
C ILE A 54 1.16 16.26 -12.57
N ASN A 55 1.37 17.58 -12.55
CA ASN A 55 0.70 18.52 -13.43
C ASN A 55 1.05 18.30 -14.92
N ASP A 56 2.26 17.82 -15.23
CA ASP A 56 2.68 17.48 -16.59
C ASP A 56 1.87 16.32 -17.20
N LEU A 57 1.19 15.55 -16.33
CA LEU A 57 0.46 14.34 -16.69
C LEU A 57 -1.05 14.57 -16.77
N LYS A 58 -1.51 15.82 -16.74
CA LYS A 58 -2.93 16.18 -16.86
C LYS A 58 -3.58 15.53 -18.08
N GLY A 59 -4.74 14.90 -17.88
CA GLY A 59 -5.49 14.21 -18.93
C GLY A 59 -5.04 12.78 -19.21
N ARG A 60 -4.05 12.26 -18.46
CA ARG A 60 -3.60 10.87 -18.54
C ARG A 60 -4.09 10.08 -17.32
N VAL A 61 -4.28 8.78 -17.52
CA VAL A 61 -4.44 7.81 -16.42
C VAL A 61 -3.05 7.34 -16.02
N ILE A 62 -2.74 7.41 -14.73
CA ILE A 62 -1.42 7.07 -14.20
C ILE A 62 -1.56 5.92 -13.21
N TYR A 63 -0.64 4.96 -13.28
CA TYR A 63 -0.54 3.86 -12.34
C TYR A 63 0.70 4.05 -11.46
N LEU A 64 0.52 3.96 -10.14
CA LEU A 64 1.60 4.04 -9.15
C LEU A 64 1.87 2.65 -8.57
N SER A 65 3.15 2.24 -8.60
CA SER A 65 3.62 0.99 -8.00
C SER A 65 4.70 1.30 -6.98
N PHE A 66 4.49 0.86 -5.74
CA PHE A 66 5.47 0.97 -4.67
C PHE A 66 6.14 -0.39 -4.50
N PHE A 67 7.46 -0.44 -4.62
CA PHE A 67 8.23 -1.67 -4.43
C PHE A 67 9.54 -1.36 -3.71
N GLN A 68 10.08 -2.37 -3.04
CA GLN A 68 11.40 -2.34 -2.44
C GLN A 68 12.18 -3.52 -3.00
N LYS A 69 13.39 -3.24 -3.50
CA LYS A 69 14.32 -4.27 -3.96
C LYS A 69 15.33 -4.54 -2.84
N TRP A 70 15.62 -5.82 -2.63
CA TRP A 70 16.60 -6.33 -1.66
C TRP A 70 17.86 -6.74 -2.40
#